data_AF-A0AAV1KDS1-F1
#
_entry.id   AF-A0AAV1KDS1-F1
#
_cell.length_a   1.000
_cell.length_b   1.000
_cell.length_c   1.000
_cell.angle_alpha   90.00
_cell.angle_beta   90.00
_cell.angle_gamma   90.00
#
_symmetry.space_group_name_H-M   'P 1'
#
loop_
_entity.id
_entity.type
_entity.pdbx_description
1 polymer ?
#
loop_
_entity_poly.entity_id
_entity_poly.type
_entity_poly.pdbx_seq_one_letter_code
_entity_poly.pdbx_strand_id
1 'polypeptide(L)' 'MGDLPRVRITPARPFLHSGVDFAGPYQILRSKGRGFNITKAYIAIFVCMSTKAIHLVLVGDLTSEAFIGAFRRFVARMG' A
#
# COMPACT_ATOMS: atom_id res chain seq x y z
N MET A 1 20.39 10.64 18.80
CA MET A 1 19.09 10.17 18.26
C MET A 1 18.37 11.39 17.71
N GLY A 2 17.90 11.36 16.47
CA GLY A 2 17.17 12.48 15.87
C GLY A 2 15.72 12.49 16.35
N ASP A 3 15.14 13.69 16.50
CA ASP A 3 13.74 13.85 16.88
C ASP A 3 12.80 13.21 15.86
N LEU A 4 11.83 12.46 16.36
CA LEU A 4 10.78 11.89 15.51
C LEU A 4 9.78 12.98 15.13
N PRO A 5 9.28 13.01 13.88
CA PRO A 5 8.23 13.93 13.50
C PRO A 5 6.99 13.71 14.38
N ARG A 6 6.34 14.82 14.77
CA ARG A 6 5.19 14.85 15.69
C ARG A 6 4.11 13.83 15.36
N VAL A 7 3.85 13.62 14.07
CA VAL A 7 2.89 12.64 13.55
C VAL A 7 3.14 11.18 14.01
N ARG A 8 4.35 10.83 14.43
CA ARG A 8 4.71 9.50 14.95
C ARG A 8 4.58 9.36 16.47
N ILE A 9 4.50 10.48 17.18
CA ILE A 9 4.54 10.52 18.66
C ILE A 9 3.24 11.05 19.26
N THR A 10 2.45 11.81 18.49
CA THR A 10 1.12 12.25 18.90
C THR A 10 0.10 11.14 18.64
N PRO A 11 -0.64 10.68 19.67
CA PRO A 11 -1.71 9.71 19.48
C PRO A 11 -2.78 10.25 18.52
N ALA A 12 -3.18 9.44 17.56
CA ALA A 12 -4.21 9.77 16.58
C ALA A 12 -5.05 8.53 16.27
N ARG A 13 -6.21 8.72 15.63
CA ARG A 13 -7.00 7.59 15.11
C ARG A 13 -6.13 6.77 14.13
N PRO A 14 -6.21 5.42 14.15
CA PRO A 14 -5.48 4.59 13.19
C PRO A 14 -5.72 5.06 11.76
N PHE A 15 -4.67 5.06 10.94
CA PHE A 15 -4.69 5.47 9.53
C PHE A 15 -5.12 6.93 9.24
N LEU A 16 -5.29 7.79 10.27
CA LEU A 16 -5.49 9.23 10.07
C LEU A 16 -4.28 9.88 9.39
N HIS A 17 -3.09 9.46 9.81
CA HIS A 17 -1.83 9.83 9.17
C HIS A 17 -1.16 8.58 8.65
N SER A 18 -1.10 8.45 7.33
CA SER A 18 -0.49 7.32 6.67
C SER A 18 0.60 7.76 5.71
N GLY A 19 1.71 7.05 5.74
CA GLY A 19 2.69 7.08 4.66
C GLY A 19 2.30 6.07 3.59
N VAL A 20 2.74 6.32 2.36
CA VAL A 20 2.57 5.39 1.25
C VAL A 20 3.92 5.15 0.60
N ASP A 21 4.16 3.90 0.23
CA ASP A 21 5.31 3.48 -0.56
C ASP A 21 4.91 2.35 -1.52
N PHE A 22 5.79 2.01 -2.46
CA PHE A 22 5.59 0.91 -3.40
C PHE A 22 6.75 -0.07 -3.37
N ALA A 23 6.43 -1.36 -3.32
CA ALA A 23 7.40 -2.44 -3.49
C ALA A 23 7.18 -3.17 -4.82
N GLY A 24 8.26 -3.51 -5.51
CA GLY A 24 8.23 -4.28 -6.76
C GLY A 24 9.40 -3.94 -7.70
N PRO A 25 9.37 -4.43 -8.95
CA PRO A 25 8.33 -5.27 -9.54
C PRO A 25 8.41 -6.74 -9.09
N TYR A 26 7.26 -7.32 -8.77
CA TYR A 26 7.11 -8.76 -8.52
C TYR A 26 6.52 -9.45 -9.74
N GLN A 27 6.99 -10.65 -10.02
CA GLN A 27 6.39 -11.52 -11.04
C GLN A 27 5.24 -12.31 -10.40
N ILE A 28 4.02 -12.09 -10.88
CA ILE A 28 2.83 -12.79 -10.39
C ILE A 28 2.19 -13.61 -11.50
N LEU A 29 1.66 -14.77 -11.13
CA LEU A 29 0.79 -15.56 -11.98
C LEU A 29 -0.66 -15.11 -11.74
N ARG A 30 -1.32 -14.57 -12.77
CA ARG A 30 -2.67 -14.00 -12.64
C ARG A 30 -3.73 -15.04 -12.23
N SER A 31 -3.56 -16.30 -12.62
CA SER A 31 -4.45 -17.40 -12.24
C SER A 31 -3.76 -18.76 -12.37
N LYS A 32 -4.20 -19.75 -11.60
CA LYS A 32 -3.72 -21.13 -11.74
C LYS A 32 -4.31 -21.76 -13.01
N GLY A 33 -3.46 -22.32 -13.87
CA GLY A 33 -3.90 -23.01 -15.09
C GLY A 33 -2.90 -22.88 -16.24
N ARG A 34 -3.12 -23.63 -17.33
CA ARG A 34 -2.31 -23.52 -18.56
C ARG A 34 -2.70 -22.26 -19.34
N GLY A 35 -1.71 -21.56 -19.90
CA GLY A 35 -1.92 -20.41 -20.79
C GLY A 35 -1.96 -19.04 -20.10
N PHE A 36 -1.84 -18.96 -18.77
CA PHE A 36 -1.72 -17.68 -18.08
C PHE A 36 -0.28 -17.17 -18.09
N ASN A 37 -0.09 -15.95 -18.59
CA ASN A 37 1.20 -15.30 -18.62
C ASN A 37 1.59 -14.76 -17.24
N ILE A 38 2.89 -14.80 -16.96
CA ILE A 38 3.47 -14.11 -15.81
C ILE A 38 3.44 -12.61 -16.10
N THR A 39 2.87 -11.84 -15.18
CA THR A 39 2.78 -10.38 -15.29
C THR A 39 3.52 -9.71 -14.15
N LYS A 40 4.06 -8.51 -14.40
CA LYS A 40 4.59 -7.67 -13.33
C LYS A 40 3.44 -7.13 -12.48
N ALA A 41 3.69 -7.00 -11.18
CA ALA A 41 2.82 -6.33 -10.25
C ALA A 41 3.64 -5.64 -9.15
N TYR A 42 2.99 -4.73 -8.45
CA TYR A 42 3.55 -3.95 -7.37
C TYR A 42 2.66 -4.06 -6.14
N ILE A 43 3.22 -3.76 -4.98
CA ILE A 43 2.49 -3.70 -3.72
C ILE A 43 2.52 -2.25 -3.24
N ALA A 44 1.35 -1.61 -3.17
CA ALA A 44 1.20 -0.36 -2.45
C ALA A 44 1.18 -0.66 -0.95
N ILE A 45 2.08 0.00 -0.22
CA ILE A 45 2.29 -0.17 1.21
C ILE A 45 1.77 1.08 1.90
N PHE A 46 0.67 0.97 2.63
CA PHE A 46 0.15 2.05 3.47
C PHE A 46 0.55 1.80 4.91
N VAL A 47 1.30 2.73 5.51
CA VAL A 47 1.81 2.61 6.88
C VAL A 47 1.14 3.64 7.78
N CYS A 48 0.47 3.19 8.84
CA CYS A 48 -0.06 4.07 9.86
C CYS A 48 1.07 4.69 10.69
N MET A 49 1.14 6.02 10.75
CA MET A 49 2.21 6.72 11.46
C MET A 49 2.06 6.63 12.99
N SER A 50 0.84 6.50 13.49
CA SER A 50 0.56 6.38 14.93
C SER A 50 0.85 4.98 15.47
N THR A 51 0.42 3.91 14.77
CA THR A 51 0.49 2.53 15.28
C THR A 51 1.53 1.64 14.59
N LYS A 52 2.12 2.11 13.48
CA LYS A 52 2.97 1.28 12.58
C LYS A 52 2.25 0.11 11.90
N ALA A 53 0.93 0.05 11.98
CA ALA A 53 0.15 -0.94 11.22
C ALA A 53 0.35 -0.74 9.71
N ILE A 54 0.46 -1.85 8.97
CA ILE A 54 0.72 -1.85 7.53
C ILE A 54 -0.49 -2.44 6.81
N HIS A 55 -0.99 -1.76 5.78
CA HIS A 55 -1.97 -2.27 4.84
C HIS A 55 -1.33 -2.44 3.47
N LEU A 56 -1.32 -3.67 2.96
CA LEU A 56 -0.73 -4.02 1.68
C LEU A 56 -1.83 -4.19 0.62
N VAL A 57 -1.66 -3.53 -0.51
CA VAL A 57 -2.60 -3.62 -1.65
C VAL A 57 -1.84 -4.00 -2.91
N LEU A 58 -2.25 -5.07 -3.57
CA LEU A 58 -1.71 -5.45 -4.87
C LEU A 58 -2.19 -4.47 -5.96
N VAL A 59 -1.24 -3.99 -6.76
CA VAL A 59 -1.45 -3.05 -7.87
C VAL A 59 -0.80 -3.65 -9.12
N GLY A 60 -1.48 -3.56 -10.27
CA GLY A 60 -0.99 -4.17 -11.51
C GLY A 60 0.24 -3.46 -12.09
N ASP A 61 0.32 -2.14 -11.89
CA ASP A 61 1.25 -1.25 -12.56
C ASP A 61 1.50 0.01 -11.71
N LEU A 62 2.52 0.79 -12.09
CA LEU A 62 2.90 2.05 -11.41
C LEU A 62 2.22 3.29 -12.00
N THR A 63 1.03 3.13 -12.59
CA THR A 63 0.27 4.27 -13.13
C THR A 63 -0.52 4.95 -12.04
N SER A 64 -0.81 6.25 -12.24
CA SER A 64 -1.61 7.03 -11.29
C SER A 64 -3.04 6.47 -11.15
N GLU A 65 -3.63 5.95 -12.22
CA GLU A 65 -4.97 5.35 -12.21
C GLU A 65 -5.02 4.12 -11.29
N ALA A 66 -4.03 3.24 -11.42
CA ALA A 66 -3.93 2.05 -10.59
C ALA A 66 -3.68 2.39 -9.12
N PHE A 67 -2.86 3.42 -8.85
CA PHE A 67 -2.68 3.96 -7.51
C PHE A 67 -3.99 4.52 -6.93
N ILE A 68 -4.74 5.35 -7.67
CA ILE A 68 -6.02 5.91 -7.21
C ILE A 68 -7.00 4.78 -6.89
N GLY A 69 -7.05 3.72 -7.71
CA GLY A 69 -7.84 2.53 -7.43
C GLY A 69 -7.42 1.79 -6.16
N ALA A 70 -6.11 1.67 -5.90
CA ALA A 70 -5.59 1.11 -4.65
C ALA A 70 -5.92 1.99 -3.44
N PHE A 71 -5.76 3.31 -3.55
CA PHE A 71 -6.03 4.28 -2.50
C PHE A 71 -7.51 4.31 -2.12
N ARG A 72 -8.42 4.29 -3.10
CA ARG A 72 -9.87 4.19 -2.84
C ARG A 72 -10.22 2.94 -2.05
N ARG A 73 -9.62 1.79 -2.38
CA ARG A 73 -9.82 0.52 -1.64
C ARG A 73 -9.26 0.58 -0.22
N PHE A 74 -8.13 1.27 -0.02
CA PHE A 74 -7.56 1.50 1.31
C PHE A 74 -8.49 2.37 2.16
N VAL A 75 -8.91 3.54 1.66
CA VAL A 75 -9.79 4.46 2.38
C VAL A 75 -11.15 3.82 2.70
N ALA A 76 -11.73 3.06 1.76
CA ALA A 76 -13.01 2.39 1.97
C ALA A 76 -12.99 1.31 3.08
N ARG A 77 -11.81 0.79 3.45
CA ARG A 77 -11.66 -0.24 4.50
C ARG A 77 -11.11 0.31 5.82
N MET A 78 -10.25 1.32 5.77
CA MET A 78 -9.51 1.83 6.92
C MET A 78 -9.97 3.21 7.39
N GLY A 79 -10.91 3.84 6.69
CA GLY A 79 -11.56 5.11 7.04
C GLY A 79 -12.74 4.94 8.00
#